data_AF-A0A7Y4ZA61-F1
#
_entry.id   AF-A0A7Y4ZA61-F1
#
_cell.length_a   1.000
_cell.length_b   1.000
_cell.length_c   1.000
_cell.angle_alpha   90.00
_cell.angle_beta   90.00
_cell.angle_gamma   90.00
#
_symmetry.space_group_name_H-M   'P 1'
#
loop_
_entity.id
_entity.type
_entity.pdbx_description
1 polymer ?
#
loop_
_entity_poly.entity_id
_entity_poly.type
_entity_poly.pdbx_seq_one_letter_code
_entity_poly.pdbx_strand_id
1 'polypeptide(L)'
;MPLSHVYDTYAKAANGRIMHFDVVLDEQDQDKALRYAKEWLASIGQADAVVAQENCAFCHSAEAPPELRKQIDAQGYGIYKLEGCPK
;
A
#
# COMPACT_ATOMS: atom_id res chain seq x y z
N MET A 1 1.17 -13.84 -15.57
CA MET A 1 1.45 -12.39 -15.50
C MET A 1 2.68 -12.20 -14.60
N PRO A 2 3.38 -11.06 -14.56
CA PRO A 2 4.46 -10.89 -13.58
C PRO A 2 3.89 -11.06 -12.17
N LEU A 3 4.68 -11.73 -11.32
CA LEU A 3 4.34 -11.96 -9.92
C LEU A 3 4.46 -10.63 -9.18
N SER A 4 3.43 -10.22 -8.45
CA SER A 4 3.47 -9.00 -7.64
C SER A 4 3.60 -9.36 -6.16
N HIS A 5 4.34 -8.55 -5.42
CA HIS A 5 4.65 -8.67 -4.01
C HIS A 5 3.69 -7.80 -3.20
N VAL A 6 3.01 -8.41 -2.24
CA VAL A 6 1.98 -7.77 -1.41
C VAL A 6 2.57 -7.42 -0.05
N TYR A 7 2.43 -6.17 0.34
CA TYR A 7 2.89 -5.60 1.60
C TYR A 7 1.70 -5.14 2.41
N ASP A 8 1.41 -5.88 3.48
CA ASP A 8 0.35 -5.55 4.42
C ASP A 8 0.76 -4.29 5.20
N THR A 9 -0.06 -3.24 5.09
CA THR A 9 0.28 -1.91 5.61
C THR A 9 -0.78 -1.35 6.56
N TYR A 10 -0.35 -1.02 7.78
CA TYR A 10 -1.17 -0.31 8.76
C TYR A 10 -0.69 1.13 8.96
N ALA A 11 -1.60 2.07 8.71
CA ALA A 11 -1.39 3.48 8.97
C ALA A 11 -2.30 3.96 10.11
N LYS A 12 -1.74 4.77 11.02
CA LYS A 12 -2.52 5.42 12.07
C LYS A 12 -2.76 6.87 11.68
N ALA A 13 -4.01 7.20 11.35
CA ALA A 13 -4.42 8.56 11.05
C ALA A 13 -4.37 9.47 12.29
N ALA A 14 -4.22 10.77 12.08
CA ALA A 14 -4.16 11.77 13.15
C ALA A 14 -5.41 11.80 14.04
N ASN A 15 -6.57 11.41 13.50
CA ASN A 15 -7.82 11.28 14.25
C ASN A 15 -7.92 9.98 15.09
N GLY A 16 -6.84 9.18 15.15
CA GLY A 16 -6.80 7.91 15.88
C GLY A 16 -7.35 6.72 15.12
N ARG A 17 -7.86 6.89 13.89
CA ARG A 17 -8.34 5.79 13.05
C ARG A 17 -7.17 4.97 12.51
N ILE A 18 -7.33 3.66 12.50
CA ILE A 18 -6.40 2.75 11.82
C ILE A 18 -6.90 2.55 10.39
N MET A 19 -5.98 2.63 9.43
CA MET A 19 -6.21 2.36 8.02
C MET A 19 -5.35 1.16 7.65
N HIS A 20 -6.00 0.13 7.12
CA HIS A 20 -5.36 -1.09 6.67
C HIS A 20 -5.52 -1.16 5.15
N PHE A 21 -4.40 -1.34 4.47
CA PHE A 21 -4.33 -1.47 3.03
C PHE A 21 -3.09 -2.25 2.64
N ASP A 22 -3.12 -2.88 1.47
CA ASP A 22 -1.95 -3.53 0.91
C ASP A 22 -1.29 -2.63 -0.13
N VAL A 23 0.04 -2.57 -0.08
CA VAL A 23 0.86 -2.02 -1.15
C VAL A 23 1.34 -3.18 -2.03
N VAL A 24 1.13 -3.06 -3.34
CA VAL A 24 1.48 -4.11 -4.28
C VAL A 24 2.52 -3.60 -5.27
N LEU A 25 3.63 -4.33 -5.38
CA LEU A 25 4.78 -3.98 -6.21
C LEU A 25 5.21 -5.14 -7.10
N ASP A 26 5.85 -4.88 -8.24
CA ASP A 26 6.44 -5.95 -9.09
C ASP A 26 7.84 -6.39 -8.61
N GLU A 27 8.37 -5.75 -7.57
CA GLU A 27 9.64 -6.08 -6.96
C GLU A 27 9.49 -6.20 -5.44
N GLN A 28 10.31 -7.07 -4.84
CA GLN A 28 10.33 -7.25 -3.40
C GLN A 28 11.21 -6.18 -2.73
N ASP A 29 10.70 -4.95 -2.64
CA ASP A 29 11.39 -3.81 -2.03
C ASP A 29 10.52 -3.15 -0.93
N GLN A 30 10.90 -3.37 0.33
CA GLN A 30 10.17 -2.87 1.49
C GLN A 30 10.29 -1.35 1.66
N ASP A 31 11.43 -0.76 1.31
CA ASP A 31 11.63 0.69 1.40
C ASP A 31 10.77 1.41 0.35
N LYS A 32 10.66 0.85 -0.85
CA LYS A 32 9.70 1.33 -1.87
C LYS A 32 8.27 1.17 -1.41
N ALA A 33 7.89 0.02 -0.83
CA ALA A 33 6.54 -0.19 -0.33
C ALA A 33 6.15 0.86 0.72
N LEU A 34 7.05 1.14 1.67
CA LEU A 34 6.84 2.15 2.71
C LEU A 34 6.75 3.57 2.12
N ARG A 35 7.56 3.88 1.10
CA ARG A 35 7.51 5.16 0.41
C ARG A 35 6.16 5.35 -0.30
N TYR A 36 5.74 4.37 -1.10
CA TYR A 36 4.48 4.45 -1.84
C TYR A 36 3.25 4.45 -0.93
N ALA A 37 3.30 3.75 0.21
CA ALA A 37 2.28 3.84 1.24
C ALA A 37 2.08 5.30 1.70
N LYS A 38 3.18 6.00 2.01
CA LYS A 38 3.16 7.41 2.44
C LYS A 38 2.67 8.35 1.33
N GLU A 39 3.11 8.12 0.09
CA GLU A 39 2.67 8.90 -1.08
C GLU A 39 1.16 8.72 -1.32
N TRP A 40 0.65 7.48 -1.23
CA TRP A 40 -0.78 7.22 -1.33
C TRP A 40 -1.57 7.87 -0.19
N LEU A 41 -1.11 7.77 1.06
CA LEU A 41 -1.75 8.42 2.20
C LEU A 41 -1.82 9.94 2.02
N ALA A 42 -0.76 10.57 1.51
CA ALA A 42 -0.77 11.99 1.17
C ALA A 42 -1.80 12.30 0.07
N SER A 43 -1.90 11.46 -0.97
CA SER A 43 -2.85 11.66 -2.08
C SER A 43 -4.32 11.65 -1.64
N ILE A 44 -4.64 10.94 -0.57
CA ILE A 44 -6.00 10.86 0.00
C ILE A 44 -6.23 11.84 1.17
N GLY A 45 -5.32 12.81 1.36
CA GLY A 45 -5.42 13.80 2.44
C GLY A 45 -5.12 13.26 3.84
N GLN A 46 -4.41 12.15 3.93
CA GLN A 46 -3.95 11.51 5.17
C GLN A 46 -2.42 11.58 5.30
N ALA A 47 -1.81 12.70 4.87
CA ALA A 47 -0.35 12.88 4.93
C ALA A 47 0.20 12.80 6.37
N ASP A 48 -0.62 13.16 7.36
CA ASP A 48 -0.29 13.08 8.79
C ASP A 48 -0.42 11.66 9.36
N ALA A 49 -0.87 10.68 8.56
CA ALA A 49 -0.97 9.31 9.01
C ALA A 49 0.43 8.70 9.17
N VAL A 50 0.67 8.08 10.32
CA VAL A 50 1.95 7.46 10.63
C VAL A 50 1.92 6.00 10.15
N VAL A 51 2.85 5.68 9.25
CA VAL A 51 3.19 4.29 8.87
C VAL A 51 4.53 3.95 9.48
N ALA A 52 4.55 2.96 10.37
CA ALA A 52 5.78 2.42 10.91
C ALA A 52 6.32 1.31 9.99
N GLN A 53 7.64 1.14 9.93
CA GLN A 53 8.26 0.12 9.07
C GLN A 53 7.89 -1.30 9.51
N GLU A 54 7.69 -1.52 10.81
CA GLU A 54 7.12 -2.73 11.41
C GLU A 54 5.68 -3.03 10.94
N ASN A 55 4.96 -1.99 10.51
CA ASN A 55 3.58 -2.07 10.05
C ASN A 55 3.46 -2.14 8.53
N CYS A 56 4.57 -2.20 7.78
CA CYS A 56 4.59 -2.40 6.34
C CYS A 56 5.42 -3.66 6.05
N ALA A 57 4.76 -4.82 6.13
CA ALA A 57 5.40 -6.12 6.12
C ALA A 57 5.03 -6.90 4.87
N PHE A 58 6.04 -7.51 4.24
CA PHE A 58 5.80 -8.43 3.14
C PHE A 58 4.96 -9.61 3.62
N CYS A 59 3.84 -9.86 2.94
CA CYS A 59 2.91 -10.94 3.28
C CYS A 59 3.12 -12.15 2.36
N HIS A 60 2.94 -11.98 1.06
CA HIS A 60 3.11 -13.03 0.07
C HIS A 60 3.26 -12.42 -1.34
N SER A 61 3.53 -13.26 -2.33
CA SER A 61 3.54 -12.86 -3.74
C SER A 61 2.38 -13.54 -4.46
N ALA A 62 1.63 -12.78 -5.25
CA ALA A 62 0.45 -13.25 -5.96
C ALA A 62 0.34 -12.52 -7.31
N GLU A 63 -0.46 -13.08 -8.23
CA GLU A 63 -0.82 -12.35 -9.44
C GLU A 63 -1.77 -11.20 -9.07
N ALA A 64 -1.35 -9.97 -9.38
CA ALA A 64 -2.18 -8.80 -9.12
C ALA A 64 -3.47 -8.86 -9.97
N PRO A 65 -4.66 -8.65 -9.36
CA PRO A 65 -5.90 -8.54 -10.12
C PRO A 65 -5.83 -7.39 -11.13
N PRO A 66 -6.64 -7.43 -12.21
CA PRO A 66 -6.52 -6.48 -13.32
C PRO A 66 -6.53 -5.00 -12.92
N GLU A 67 -7.30 -4.65 -11.89
CA GLU A 67 -7.39 -3.27 -11.38
C GLU A 67 -6.10 -2.81 -10.67
N LEU A 68 -5.46 -3.69 -9.89
CA LEU A 68 -4.16 -3.40 -9.29
C LEU A 68 -3.06 -3.41 -10.34
N ARG A 69 -3.14 -4.31 -11.33
CA ARG A 69 -2.19 -4.36 -12.44
C ARG A 69 -2.16 -3.05 -13.21
N LYS A 70 -3.33 -2.48 -13.55
CA LYS A 70 -3.42 -1.17 -14.19
C LYS A 70 -2.77 -0.06 -13.37
N GLN A 71 -2.93 -0.08 -12.05
CA GLN A 71 -2.27 0.88 -11.17
C GLN A 71 -0.76 0.70 -11.21
N ILE A 72 -0.26 -0.53 -11.02
CA ILE A 72 1.16 -0.84 -11.07
C ILE A 72 1.79 -0.41 -12.41
N ASP A 73 1.12 -0.69 -13.53
CA ASP A 73 1.59 -0.30 -14.86
C ASP A 73 1.55 1.22 -15.09
N ALA A 74 0.64 1.95 -14.43
CA ALA A 74 0.47 3.40 -14.60
C ALA A 74 1.37 4.25 -13.69
N GLN A 75 1.58 3.83 -12.45
CA GLN A 75 2.29 4.63 -11.42
C GLN A 75 3.40 3.86 -10.67
N GLY A 76 3.62 2.58 -11.00
CA GLY A 76 4.66 1.74 -10.40
C GLY A 76 4.25 0.97 -9.15
N TYR A 77 3.04 1.21 -8.61
CA TYR A 77 2.51 0.51 -7.44
C TYR A 77 0.98 0.43 -7.48
N GLY A 78 0.43 -0.58 -6.81
CA GLY A 78 -1.02 -0.74 -6.60
C GLY A 78 -1.38 -0.59 -5.13
N ILE A 79 -2.55 -0.06 -4.83
CA ILE A 79 -3.08 0.00 -3.46
C ILE A 79 -4.39 -0.77 -3.37
N TYR A 80 -4.41 -1.77 -2.51
CA TYR A 80 -5.61 -2.50 -2.17
C TYR A 80 -6.17 -2.01 -0.84
N LYS A 81 -7.31 -1.32 -0.88
CA LYS A 81 -7.96 -0.77 0.32
C LYS A 81 -8.66 -1.91 1.08
N LEU A 82 -8.34 -2.09 2.37
CA LEU A 82 -8.97 -3.10 3.23
C LEU A 82 -9.92 -2.44 4.24
N GLU A 83 -9.41 -2.03 5.41
CA GLU A 83 -10.21 -1.47 6.50
C GLU A 83 -9.87 0.00 6.75
N GLY A 84 -10.87 0.79 7.14
CA GLY A 84 -10.65 2.20 7.51
C GLY A 84 -10.21 3.09 6.36
N CYS A 85 -10.16 2.60 5.12
CA CYS A 85 -9.79 3.38 3.95
C CYS A 85 -10.99 4.20 3.43
N PRO A 86 -10.78 5.46 3.00
CA PRO A 86 -11.84 6.24 2.36
C PRO A 86 -12.28 5.57 1.05
N LYS A 87 -13.59 5.58 0.78
CA LYS A 87 -14.18 5.07 -0.48
C LYS A 87 -13.68 5.89 -1.65
#